data_AF-A0A9X2MAJ2-F1
#
_entry.id   AF-A0A9X2MAJ2-F1
#
_cell.length_a   1.000
_cell.length_b   1.000
_cell.length_c   1.000
_cell.angle_alpha   90.00
_cell.angle_beta   90.00
_cell.angle_gamma   90.00
#
_symmetry.space_group_name_H-M   'P 1'
#
loop_
_entity.id
_entity.type
_entity.pdbx_description
1 polymer ?
#
loop_
_entity_poly.entity_id
_entity_poly.type
_entity_poly.pdbx_seq_one_letter_code
_entity_poly.pdbx_strand_id
1 'polypeptide(L)'
;MGRGVRVVGAASIGALRAAELAPFGMTGIGSIFDAYARGEIDGDDEVAVGQAPDGAWDALTWPVVNVRYVLELAQVAGVLDAERAAGLLVALRAVYYPQRTTAAVRAVCRRQGETEFAGWLAERRASDRHFGDLKRADALAAVRAALEGLAPQSADQPSASAVWETTHFRRWSNAAVRARVDGLELSTEDRVVYQQVFNPAFGQTWAAYLEHRSRHPAHGPGLPLTARLAQVTGGDLPAHRVFHPAVDLRDEATVTLLLANETPRDRHTVARYAEALALARRTRPGFSVEAVRDDLTRRVLLELWQCLPERFDAETSARGLVSGARAVEAAKRLIPGVLAEKSERTEAASGAR
;
A
#
# COMPACT_ATOMS: atom_id res chain seq x y z
N MET A 1 3.24 -4.87 15.85
CA MET A 1 4.19 -5.58 16.73
C MET A 1 4.83 -4.63 17.74
N GLY A 2 5.69 -3.68 17.36
CA GLY A 2 6.32 -2.72 18.30
C GLY A 2 5.40 -1.79 19.11
N ARG A 3 4.08 -1.79 18.83
CA ARG A 3 3.03 -1.12 19.63
C ARG A 3 2.15 -2.10 20.43
N GLY A 4 2.62 -3.33 20.66
CA GLY A 4 1.85 -4.40 21.33
C GLY A 4 0.76 -5.07 20.49
N VAL A 5 0.57 -4.66 19.23
CA VAL A 5 -0.39 -5.31 18.32
C VAL A 5 0.16 -6.65 17.84
N ARG A 6 -0.58 -7.74 18.14
CA ARG A 6 -0.34 -9.08 17.62
C ARG A 6 -0.67 -9.14 16.13
N VAL A 7 0.23 -9.71 15.33
CA VAL A 7 0.06 -9.87 13.89
C VAL A 7 0.18 -11.35 13.56
N VAL A 8 -0.83 -11.90 12.89
CA VAL A 8 -0.90 -13.32 12.50
C VAL A 8 -0.86 -13.41 10.99
N GLY A 9 -0.08 -14.35 10.46
CA GLY A 9 -0.06 -14.66 9.03
C GLY A 9 -0.26 -16.15 8.77
N ALA A 10 -1.06 -16.46 7.76
CA ALA A 10 -1.41 -17.83 7.39
C ALA A 10 -1.85 -17.92 5.92
N ALA A 11 -2.10 -19.16 5.47
CA ALA A 11 -2.83 -19.55 4.26
C ALA A 11 -2.28 -19.16 2.88
N SER A 12 -1.64 -18.01 2.71
CA SER A 12 -1.26 -17.51 1.39
C SER A 12 -0.03 -16.62 1.49
N ILE A 13 -0.04 -15.45 0.85
CA ILE A 13 0.96 -14.41 1.06
C ILE A 13 1.11 -14.09 2.55
N GLY A 14 0.04 -14.19 3.35
CA GLY A 14 0.14 -14.05 4.81
C GLY A 14 1.08 -15.07 5.48
N ALA A 15 1.08 -16.34 5.03
CA ALA A 15 2.00 -17.37 5.53
C ALA A 15 3.45 -17.08 5.12
N LEU A 16 3.67 -16.71 3.85
CA LEU A 16 4.98 -16.27 3.37
C LEU A 16 5.51 -15.08 4.18
N ARG A 17 4.68 -14.04 4.38
CA ARG A 17 5.07 -12.87 5.18
C ARG A 17 5.30 -13.24 6.64
N ALA A 18 4.56 -14.19 7.21
CA ALA A 18 4.84 -14.67 8.56
C ALA A 18 6.19 -15.41 8.64
N ALA A 19 6.58 -16.19 7.63
CA ALA A 19 7.90 -16.82 7.60
C ALA A 19 9.03 -15.79 7.59
N GLU A 20 8.90 -14.73 6.78
CA GLU A 20 9.87 -13.63 6.73
C GLU A 20 9.86 -12.76 8.01
N LEU A 21 8.69 -12.57 8.62
CA LEU A 21 8.47 -11.63 9.72
C LEU A 21 8.41 -12.29 11.10
N ALA A 22 8.55 -13.62 11.18
CA ALA A 22 8.61 -14.36 12.44
C ALA A 22 9.73 -13.85 13.37
N PRO A 23 10.97 -13.58 12.88
CA PRO A 23 12.02 -12.98 13.70
C PRO A 23 11.67 -11.59 14.25
N PHE A 24 10.68 -10.91 13.67
CA PHE A 24 10.22 -9.58 14.08
C PHE A 24 8.91 -9.63 14.91
N GLY A 25 8.45 -10.83 15.28
CA GLY A 25 7.31 -11.05 16.18
C GLY A 25 5.97 -11.36 15.49
N MET A 26 5.97 -11.67 14.19
CA MET A 26 4.74 -12.09 13.49
C MET A 26 4.49 -13.57 13.79
N THR A 27 3.27 -13.93 14.17
CA THR A 27 2.91 -15.32 14.44
C THR A 27 2.45 -16.00 13.15
N GLY A 28 3.21 -16.98 12.69
CA GLY A 28 2.80 -17.84 11.58
C GLY A 28 1.93 -18.99 12.04
N ILE A 29 0.92 -19.33 11.23
CA ILE A 29 0.00 -20.45 11.51
C ILE A 29 -0.28 -21.23 10.25
N GLY A 30 -0.25 -22.56 10.37
CA GLY A 30 -0.66 -23.50 9.33
C GLY A 30 0.50 -24.10 8.55
N SER A 31 0.20 -25.16 7.80
CA SER A 31 1.21 -25.97 7.11
C SER A 31 1.95 -25.18 6.03
N ILE A 32 1.30 -24.20 5.40
CA ILE A 32 1.94 -23.35 4.39
C ILE A 32 2.99 -22.44 5.04
N PHE A 33 2.72 -21.91 6.24
CA PHE A 33 3.72 -21.14 6.97
C PHE A 33 4.91 -22.02 7.35
N ASP A 34 4.67 -23.20 7.90
CA ASP A 34 5.74 -24.13 8.31
C ASP A 34 6.63 -24.51 7.11
N ALA A 35 6.02 -24.77 5.95
CA ALA A 35 6.74 -25.10 4.72
C ALA A 35 7.65 -23.94 4.25
N TYR A 36 7.18 -22.69 4.29
CA TYR A 36 8.03 -21.53 3.99
C TYR A 36 9.12 -21.32 5.06
N ALA A 37 8.77 -21.42 6.35
CA ALA A 37 9.70 -21.21 7.46
C ALA A 37 10.85 -22.24 7.46
N ARG A 38 10.59 -23.45 6.97
CA ARG A 38 11.59 -24.52 6.80
C ARG A 38 12.30 -24.49 5.43
N GLY A 39 11.88 -23.63 4.51
CA GLY A 39 12.44 -23.56 3.15
C GLY A 39 12.06 -24.74 2.26
N GLU A 40 11.00 -25.47 2.59
CA GLU A 40 10.45 -26.57 1.76
C GLU A 40 9.78 -26.02 0.48
N ILE A 41 9.28 -24.79 0.57
CA ILE A 41 8.74 -24.00 -0.54
C ILE A 41 9.29 -22.56 -0.49
N ASP A 42 9.47 -21.93 -1.65
CA ASP A 42 10.03 -20.58 -1.78
C ASP A 42 9.37 -19.73 -2.88
N GLY A 43 8.65 -20.34 -3.82
CA GLY A 43 8.07 -19.66 -4.96
C GLY A 43 6.82 -18.84 -4.66
N ASP A 44 6.63 -17.73 -5.37
CA ASP A 44 5.39 -16.94 -5.34
C ASP A 44 4.19 -17.75 -5.90
N ASP A 45 4.45 -18.64 -6.85
CA ASP A 45 3.46 -19.51 -7.48
C ASP A 45 2.85 -20.54 -6.52
N GLU A 46 3.52 -20.79 -5.39
CA GLU A 46 3.05 -21.65 -4.31
C GLU A 46 1.76 -21.12 -3.70
N VAL A 47 1.62 -19.80 -3.55
CA VAL A 47 0.44 -19.17 -2.91
C VAL A 47 -0.38 -18.27 -3.82
N ALA A 48 0.12 -17.89 -4.99
CA ALA A 48 -0.55 -16.99 -5.93
C ALA A 48 -1.81 -17.61 -6.53
N VAL A 49 -2.87 -16.79 -6.63
CA VAL A 49 -4.15 -17.15 -7.25
C VAL A 49 -4.66 -16.00 -8.11
N GLY A 50 -5.34 -16.31 -9.21
CA GLY A 50 -6.12 -15.34 -9.97
C GLY A 50 -7.42 -15.00 -9.23
N GLN A 51 -7.81 -13.73 -9.23
CA GLN A 51 -9.09 -13.24 -8.68
C GLN A 51 -9.87 -12.54 -9.79
N ALA A 52 -11.21 -12.58 -9.68
CA ALA A 52 -12.08 -11.91 -10.63
C ALA A 52 -12.00 -10.37 -10.46
N PRO A 53 -12.04 -9.60 -11.55
CA PRO A 53 -11.95 -8.14 -11.49
C PRO A 53 -13.25 -7.47 -10.98
N ASP A 54 -14.33 -8.24 -10.86
CA ASP A 54 -15.65 -7.78 -10.43
C ASP A 54 -15.81 -7.71 -8.89
N GLY A 55 -14.76 -8.10 -8.15
CA GLY A 55 -14.75 -8.11 -6.69
C GLY A 55 -15.27 -9.40 -6.07
N ALA A 56 -15.54 -10.45 -6.86
CA ALA A 56 -15.78 -11.78 -6.30
C ALA A 56 -14.51 -12.31 -5.59
N TRP A 57 -14.72 -12.96 -4.45
CA TRP A 57 -13.63 -13.45 -3.58
C TRP A 57 -13.12 -14.84 -3.97
N ASP A 58 -13.71 -15.45 -5.00
CA ASP A 58 -13.36 -16.79 -5.44
C ASP A 58 -11.99 -16.83 -6.13
N ALA A 59 -11.18 -17.83 -5.77
CA ALA A 59 -9.95 -18.12 -6.47
C ALA A 59 -10.26 -18.76 -7.83
N LEU A 60 -9.84 -18.12 -8.91
CA LEU A 60 -10.03 -18.60 -10.29
C LEU A 60 -8.99 -19.65 -10.70
N THR A 61 -7.86 -19.69 -10.01
CA THR A 61 -6.73 -20.60 -10.30
C THR A 61 -6.24 -21.32 -9.07
N TRP A 62 -5.51 -22.41 -9.32
CA TRP A 62 -4.96 -23.29 -8.30
C TRP A 62 -3.54 -22.85 -7.92
N PRO A 63 -3.28 -22.54 -6.64
CA PRO A 63 -1.93 -22.33 -6.13
C PRO A 63 -1.20 -23.68 -6.01
N VAL A 64 0.14 -23.70 -6.12
CA VAL A 64 0.89 -24.98 -6.11
C VAL A 64 0.75 -25.73 -4.78
N VAL A 65 0.62 -25.04 -3.63
CA VAL A 65 0.39 -25.71 -2.34
C VAL A 65 -0.89 -26.54 -2.32
N ASN A 66 -1.97 -26.08 -2.95
CA ASN A 66 -3.21 -26.86 -3.06
C ASN A 66 -3.04 -28.03 -4.03
N VAL A 67 -2.24 -27.87 -5.09
CA VAL A 67 -1.90 -28.97 -6.00
C VAL A 67 -1.13 -30.06 -5.26
N ARG A 68 -0.07 -29.71 -4.53
CA ARG A 68 0.72 -30.64 -3.70
C ARG A 68 -0.17 -31.40 -2.74
N TYR A 69 -1.01 -30.68 -2.01
CA TYR A 69 -1.91 -31.25 -1.02
C TYR A 69 -2.90 -32.24 -1.63
N VAL A 70 -3.51 -31.92 -2.77
CA VAL A 70 -4.42 -32.85 -3.46
C VAL A 70 -3.71 -34.08 -3.99
N LEU A 71 -2.48 -33.95 -4.48
CA LEU A 71 -1.69 -35.10 -4.95
C LEU A 71 -1.32 -36.02 -3.77
N GLU A 72 -0.96 -35.47 -2.62
CA GLU A 72 -0.74 -36.23 -1.39
C GLU A 72 -2.00 -36.99 -0.96
N LEU A 73 -3.16 -36.33 -0.95
CA LEU A 73 -4.44 -36.98 -0.65
C LEU A 73 -4.77 -38.10 -1.65
N ALA A 74 -4.42 -37.93 -2.92
CA ALA A 74 -4.62 -38.96 -3.94
C ALA A 74 -3.68 -40.16 -3.73
N GLN A 75 -2.45 -39.92 -3.28
CA GLN A 75 -1.52 -40.99 -2.92
C GLN A 75 -2.02 -41.79 -1.71
N VAL A 76 -2.50 -41.10 -0.66
CA VAL A 76 -3.11 -41.74 0.51
C VAL A 76 -4.35 -42.56 0.11
N ALA A 77 -5.11 -42.09 -0.88
CA ALA A 77 -6.27 -42.81 -1.41
C ALA A 77 -5.92 -43.94 -2.39
N GLY A 78 -4.64 -44.16 -2.71
CA GLY A 78 -4.18 -45.18 -3.66
C GLY A 78 -4.48 -44.88 -5.13
N VAL A 79 -4.88 -43.65 -5.47
CA VAL A 79 -5.22 -43.22 -6.83
C VAL A 79 -3.96 -42.90 -7.65
N LEU A 80 -2.92 -42.41 -6.97
CA LEU A 80 -1.60 -42.13 -7.53
C LEU A 80 -0.54 -42.83 -6.70
N ASP A 81 0.52 -43.29 -7.36
CA ASP A 81 1.78 -43.59 -6.68
C ASP A 81 2.67 -42.34 -6.60
N ALA A 82 3.83 -42.48 -5.95
CA ALA A 82 4.75 -41.37 -5.76
C ALA A 82 5.36 -40.84 -7.08
N GLU A 83 5.60 -41.71 -8.06
CA GLU A 83 6.22 -41.33 -9.34
C GLU A 83 5.22 -40.53 -10.18
N ARG A 84 3.99 -41.02 -10.29
CA ARG A 84 2.88 -40.35 -10.99
C ARG A 84 2.54 -39.01 -10.35
N ALA A 85 2.50 -38.95 -9.01
CA ALA A 85 2.26 -37.70 -8.29
C ALA A 85 3.37 -36.66 -8.55
N ALA A 86 4.64 -37.07 -8.52
CA ALA A 86 5.76 -36.19 -8.80
C ALA A 86 5.73 -35.67 -10.25
N GLY A 87 5.48 -36.54 -11.23
CA GLY A 87 5.35 -36.16 -12.64
C GLY A 87 4.20 -35.18 -12.88
N LEU A 88 3.04 -35.44 -12.27
CA LEU A 88 1.88 -34.58 -12.40
C LEU A 88 2.07 -33.22 -11.71
N LEU A 89 2.76 -33.18 -10.57
CA LEU A 89 3.13 -31.92 -9.90
C LEU A 89 3.99 -31.05 -10.82
N VAL A 90 5.02 -31.61 -11.45
CA VAL A 90 5.88 -30.89 -12.41
C VAL A 90 5.05 -30.33 -13.55
N ALA A 91 4.17 -31.15 -14.15
CA ALA A 91 3.34 -30.73 -15.28
C ALA A 91 2.33 -29.63 -14.91
N LEU A 92 1.73 -29.70 -13.72
CA LEU A 92 0.78 -28.70 -13.24
C LEU A 92 1.49 -27.39 -12.82
N ARG A 93 2.66 -27.49 -12.20
CA ARG A 93 3.48 -26.33 -11.83
C ARG A 93 3.92 -25.53 -13.05
N ALA A 94 4.27 -26.21 -14.15
CA ALA A 94 4.65 -25.58 -15.42
C ALA A 94 3.55 -24.71 -16.05
N VAL A 95 2.28 -24.87 -15.66
CA VAL A 95 1.23 -23.94 -16.06
C VAL A 95 1.40 -22.63 -15.29
N TYR A 96 1.62 -21.53 -16.02
CA TYR A 96 1.73 -20.18 -15.45
C TYR A 96 0.54 -19.89 -14.54
N TYR A 97 0.79 -19.43 -13.30
CA TYR A 97 -0.20 -19.42 -12.22
C TYR A 97 -1.52 -18.67 -12.52
N PRO A 98 -1.57 -17.57 -13.30
CA PRO A 98 -2.83 -16.92 -13.69
C PRO A 98 -3.67 -17.76 -14.68
N GLN A 99 -3.08 -18.81 -15.25
CA GLN A 99 -3.72 -19.71 -16.22
C GLN A 99 -4.01 -21.10 -15.62
N ARG A 100 -3.58 -21.39 -14.38
CA ARG A 100 -3.79 -22.69 -13.72
C ARG A 100 -5.23 -22.88 -13.23
N THR A 101 -6.18 -22.71 -14.13
CA THR A 101 -7.62 -22.89 -13.88
C THR A 101 -7.97 -24.37 -13.70
N THR A 102 -9.17 -24.66 -13.20
CA THR A 102 -9.69 -26.04 -13.15
C THR A 102 -9.72 -26.70 -14.55
N ALA A 103 -10.00 -25.94 -15.60
CA ALA A 103 -9.95 -26.44 -16.98
C ALA A 103 -8.52 -26.80 -17.39
N ALA A 104 -7.53 -25.98 -17.04
CA ALA A 104 -6.12 -26.24 -17.31
C ALA A 104 -5.62 -27.49 -16.55
N VAL A 105 -5.98 -27.63 -15.27
CA VAL A 105 -5.66 -28.82 -14.45
C VAL A 105 -6.20 -30.09 -15.12
N ARG A 106 -7.49 -30.08 -15.51
CA ARG A 106 -8.09 -31.22 -16.23
C ARG A 106 -7.39 -31.52 -17.56
N ALA A 107 -7.00 -30.49 -18.30
CA ALA A 107 -6.28 -30.67 -19.57
C ALA A 107 -4.88 -31.25 -19.38
N VAL A 108 -4.15 -30.83 -18.33
CA VAL A 108 -2.86 -31.42 -17.96
C VAL A 108 -3.03 -32.89 -17.58
N CYS A 109 -3.99 -33.23 -16.72
CA CYS A 109 -4.25 -34.62 -16.33
C CYS A 109 -4.50 -35.50 -17.57
N ARG A 110 -5.35 -35.07 -18.51
CA ARG A 110 -5.59 -35.80 -19.76
C ARG A 110 -4.33 -36.01 -20.59
N ARG A 111 -3.47 -34.99 -20.73
CA ARG A 111 -2.21 -35.10 -21.50
C ARG A 111 -1.20 -36.05 -20.86
N GLN A 112 -1.21 -36.15 -19.53
CA GLN A 112 -0.35 -37.06 -18.77
C GLN A 112 -0.96 -38.48 -18.63
N GLY A 113 -2.15 -38.73 -19.20
CA GLY A 113 -2.84 -40.01 -19.04
C GLY A 113 -3.50 -40.21 -17.68
N GLU A 114 -3.53 -39.19 -16.82
CA GLU A 114 -4.02 -39.22 -15.44
C GLU A 114 -5.54 -39.01 -15.35
N THR A 115 -6.31 -39.81 -16.10
CA THR A 115 -7.78 -39.71 -16.18
C THR A 115 -8.47 -40.20 -14.91
N GLU A 116 -7.93 -41.23 -14.25
CA GLU A 116 -8.41 -41.74 -12.97
C GLU A 116 -8.34 -40.67 -11.88
N PHE A 117 -7.17 -40.03 -11.72
CA PHE A 117 -7.00 -38.90 -10.81
C PHE A 117 -7.94 -37.75 -11.13
N ALA A 118 -8.11 -37.40 -12.41
CA ALA A 118 -9.01 -36.33 -12.81
C ALA A 118 -10.48 -36.62 -12.46
N GLY A 119 -10.91 -37.88 -12.59
CA GLY A 119 -12.24 -38.35 -12.19
C GLY A 119 -12.43 -38.27 -10.68
N TRP A 120 -11.50 -38.87 -9.92
CA TRP A 120 -11.49 -38.83 -8.46
C TRP A 120 -11.54 -37.40 -7.92
N LEU A 121 -10.71 -36.49 -8.46
CA LEU A 121 -10.70 -35.09 -8.03
C LEU A 121 -12.04 -34.41 -8.31
N ALA A 122 -12.67 -34.68 -9.46
CA ALA A 122 -13.96 -34.13 -9.80
C ALA A 122 -15.07 -34.63 -8.85
N GLU A 123 -15.09 -35.91 -8.52
CA GLU A 123 -16.04 -36.51 -7.58
C GLU A 123 -15.89 -35.94 -6.16
N ARG A 124 -14.64 -35.84 -5.67
CA ARG A 124 -14.35 -35.25 -4.37
C ARG A 124 -14.79 -33.80 -4.30
N ARG A 125 -14.52 -32.99 -5.34
CA ARG A 125 -14.94 -31.58 -5.39
C ARG A 125 -16.44 -31.39 -5.61
N ALA A 126 -17.12 -32.32 -6.24
CA ALA A 126 -18.58 -32.32 -6.34
C ALA A 126 -19.24 -32.57 -4.98
N SER A 127 -18.62 -33.42 -4.15
CA SER A 127 -19.08 -33.73 -2.80
C SER A 127 -18.74 -32.64 -1.79
N ASP A 128 -17.54 -32.07 -1.86
CA ASP A 128 -17.10 -30.93 -1.06
C ASP A 128 -16.36 -29.92 -1.96
N ARG A 129 -16.98 -28.75 -2.16
CA ARG A 129 -16.41 -27.67 -2.97
C ARG A 129 -15.04 -27.19 -2.49
N HIS A 130 -14.72 -27.39 -1.21
CA HIS A 130 -13.47 -26.98 -0.54
C HIS A 130 -12.45 -28.13 -0.43
N PHE A 131 -12.74 -29.31 -0.99
CA PHE A 131 -11.79 -30.41 -1.00
C PHE A 131 -10.45 -29.99 -1.61
N GLY A 132 -9.36 -30.24 -0.87
CA GLY A 132 -8.00 -29.90 -1.30
C GLY A 132 -7.61 -28.43 -1.11
N ASP A 133 -8.43 -27.62 -0.44
CA ASP A 133 -8.11 -26.22 -0.18
C ASP A 133 -7.28 -26.04 1.10
N LEU A 134 -5.98 -26.31 1.01
CA LEU A 134 -5.05 -26.17 2.12
C LEU A 134 -5.00 -24.72 2.63
N LYS A 135 -5.05 -23.74 1.72
CA LYS A 135 -5.13 -22.31 2.09
C LYS A 135 -6.33 -22.05 3.00
N ARG A 136 -7.48 -22.63 2.67
CA ARG A 136 -8.67 -22.50 3.51
C ARG A 136 -8.49 -23.16 4.87
N ALA A 137 -7.91 -24.36 4.93
CA ALA A 137 -7.66 -25.06 6.19
C ALA A 137 -6.76 -24.24 7.13
N ASP A 138 -5.66 -23.68 6.60
CA ASP A 138 -4.73 -22.81 7.32
C ASP A 138 -5.41 -21.51 7.78
N ALA A 139 -6.23 -20.89 6.92
CA ALA A 139 -6.96 -19.68 7.27
C ALA A 139 -7.93 -19.92 8.45
N LEU A 140 -8.64 -21.05 8.43
CA LEU A 140 -9.51 -21.44 9.54
C LEU A 140 -8.74 -21.75 10.81
N ALA A 141 -7.56 -22.36 10.71
CA ALA A 141 -6.69 -22.58 11.86
C ALA A 141 -6.24 -21.26 12.49
N ALA A 142 -5.86 -20.28 11.66
CA ALA A 142 -5.45 -18.97 12.13
C ALA A 142 -6.58 -18.19 12.82
N VAL A 143 -7.81 -18.23 12.27
CA VAL A 143 -8.98 -17.62 12.90
C VAL A 143 -9.29 -18.26 14.25
N ARG A 144 -9.27 -19.59 14.34
CA ARG A 144 -9.48 -20.32 15.61
C ARG A 144 -8.45 -19.92 16.65
N ALA A 145 -7.16 -19.94 16.29
CA ALA A 145 -6.09 -19.56 17.19
C ALA A 145 -6.19 -18.09 17.66
N ALA A 146 -6.64 -17.19 16.78
CA ALA A 146 -6.87 -15.79 17.14
C ALA A 146 -8.04 -15.63 18.14
N LEU A 147 -9.10 -16.43 18.02
CA LEU A 147 -10.26 -16.42 18.91
C LEU A 147 -9.98 -17.09 20.27
N GLU A 148 -9.25 -18.20 20.28
CA GLU A 148 -8.88 -18.94 21.49
C GLU A 148 -7.83 -18.20 22.33
N GLY A 149 -7.14 -17.25 21.72
CA GLY A 149 -6.07 -16.48 22.33
C GLY A 149 -4.73 -17.13 22.08
N LEU A 150 -3.90 -16.44 21.29
CA LEU A 150 -2.52 -16.84 21.08
C LEU A 150 -1.72 -16.65 22.37
N ALA A 151 -1.01 -17.70 22.77
CA ALA A 151 -0.04 -17.64 23.86
C ALA A 151 0.96 -16.50 23.59
N PRO A 152 1.45 -15.82 24.64
CA PRO A 152 2.53 -14.86 24.47
C PRO A 152 3.70 -15.58 23.81
N GLN A 153 4.18 -15.12 22.66
CA GLN A 153 5.50 -15.53 22.19
C GLN A 153 6.50 -15.09 23.27
N SER A 154 7.34 -16.02 23.73
CA SER A 154 8.47 -15.72 24.60
C SER A 154 9.22 -14.56 23.99
N ALA A 155 9.21 -13.43 24.68
CA ALA A 155 9.89 -12.22 24.25
C ALA A 155 11.40 -12.40 24.42
N ASP A 156 12.03 -13.27 23.62
CA ASP A 156 13.33 -12.90 23.09
C ASP A 156 13.02 -11.73 22.17
N GLN A 157 13.02 -10.54 22.79
CA GLN A 157 12.59 -9.30 22.16
C GLN A 157 13.28 -9.21 20.80
N PRO A 158 12.55 -9.04 19.68
CA PRO A 158 13.21 -8.58 18.47
C PRO A 158 13.97 -7.33 18.88
N SER A 159 15.30 -7.33 18.69
CA SER A 159 16.16 -6.28 19.20
C SER A 159 15.53 -4.95 18.82
N ALA A 160 15.15 -4.19 19.84
CA ALA A 160 14.53 -2.89 19.67
C ALA A 160 15.58 -1.95 19.05
N SER A 161 15.77 -1.96 17.73
CA SER A 161 16.66 -0.99 17.08
C SER A 161 16.46 -0.78 15.59
N ALA A 162 15.95 -1.74 14.82
CA ALA A 162 15.73 -1.50 13.39
C ALA A 162 14.36 -0.85 13.16
N VAL A 163 14.18 0.41 13.58
CA VAL A 163 13.13 1.23 12.97
C VAL A 163 13.60 1.50 11.54
N TRP A 164 13.04 0.75 10.58
CA TRP A 164 13.35 0.89 9.17
C TRP A 164 12.74 2.21 8.66
N GLU A 165 13.47 3.31 8.86
CA GLU A 165 13.11 4.64 8.38
C GLU A 165 13.39 4.78 6.88
N THR A 166 12.68 4.00 6.07
CA THR A 166 12.70 4.09 4.61
C THR A 166 11.72 5.14 4.11
N THR A 167 11.92 5.64 2.89
CA THR A 167 10.95 6.54 2.23
C THR A 167 9.57 5.88 2.07
N HIS A 168 9.53 4.56 1.84
CA HIS A 168 8.27 3.79 1.77
C HIS A 168 7.55 3.74 3.11
N PHE A 169 8.28 3.45 4.19
CA PHE A 169 7.72 3.47 5.55
C PHE A 169 7.21 4.85 5.92
N ARG A 170 7.98 5.91 5.65
CA ARG A 170 7.55 7.30 5.88
C ARG A 170 6.27 7.65 5.12
N ARG A 171 6.17 7.28 3.84
CA ARG A 171 4.96 7.52 3.05
C ARG A 171 3.76 6.78 3.65
N TRP A 172 3.92 5.50 3.98
CA TRP A 172 2.86 4.69 4.59
C TRP A 172 2.43 5.25 5.96
N SER A 173 3.40 5.60 6.82
CA SER A 173 3.11 6.09 8.16
C SER A 173 2.46 7.48 8.14
N ASN A 174 2.89 8.36 7.23
CA ASN A 174 2.30 9.70 7.06
C ASN A 174 0.83 9.63 6.65
N ALA A 175 0.46 8.69 5.77
CA ALA A 175 -0.92 8.50 5.33
C ALA A 175 -1.88 8.09 6.47
N ALA A 176 -1.34 7.51 7.55
CA ALA A 176 -2.10 7.12 8.73
C ALA A 176 -2.24 8.23 9.78
N VAL A 177 -1.48 9.34 9.66
CA VAL A 177 -1.53 10.43 10.64
C VAL A 177 -2.81 11.25 10.47
N ARG A 178 -3.59 11.30 11.54
CA ARG A 178 -4.82 12.09 11.67
C ARG A 178 -4.68 13.03 12.87
N ALA A 179 -5.31 14.20 12.79
CA ALA A 179 -5.39 15.14 13.89
C ALA A 179 -6.85 15.56 14.12
N ARG A 180 -7.24 15.66 15.40
CA ARG A 180 -8.52 16.26 15.79
C ARG A 180 -8.31 17.74 16.04
N VAL A 181 -8.93 18.59 15.23
CA VAL A 181 -8.72 20.04 15.23
C VAL A 181 -10.00 20.76 14.80
N ASP A 182 -10.40 21.82 15.51
CA ASP A 182 -11.70 22.52 15.32
C ASP A 182 -12.92 21.59 15.30
N GLY A 183 -12.87 20.49 16.06
CA GLY A 183 -13.94 19.47 16.06
C GLY A 183 -13.95 18.54 14.84
N LEU A 184 -13.05 18.73 13.89
CA LEU A 184 -12.88 17.89 12.69
C LEU A 184 -11.80 16.84 12.92
N GLU A 185 -11.94 15.67 12.31
CA GLU A 185 -10.88 14.66 12.23
C GLU A 185 -10.29 14.66 10.81
N LEU A 186 -9.07 15.18 10.67
CA LEU A 186 -8.47 15.47 9.36
C LEU A 186 -7.18 14.67 9.15
N SER A 187 -6.92 14.29 7.89
CA SER A 187 -5.61 13.81 7.44
C SER A 187 -4.57 14.92 7.60
N THR A 188 -3.50 14.66 8.36
CA THR A 188 -2.40 15.63 8.46
C THR A 188 -1.71 15.80 7.12
N GLU A 189 -1.60 14.73 6.31
CA GLU A 189 -1.04 14.82 4.96
C GLU A 189 -1.90 15.71 4.05
N ASP A 190 -3.23 15.57 4.07
CA ASP A 190 -4.11 16.37 3.19
C ASP A 190 -4.08 17.85 3.59
N ARG A 191 -3.95 18.16 4.89
CA ARG A 191 -3.74 19.52 5.39
C ARG A 191 -2.45 20.12 4.85
N VAL A 192 -1.34 19.38 4.93
CA VAL A 192 -0.04 19.85 4.41
C VAL A 192 -0.09 20.02 2.90
N VAL A 193 -0.63 19.06 2.15
CA VAL A 193 -0.77 19.16 0.69
C VAL A 193 -1.68 20.32 0.30
N TYR A 194 -2.76 20.57 1.05
CA TYR A 194 -3.61 21.74 0.84
C TYR A 194 -2.82 23.04 1.04
N GLN A 195 -2.03 23.15 2.10
CA GLN A 195 -1.17 24.32 2.31
C GLN A 195 -0.11 24.46 1.20
N GLN A 196 0.53 23.36 0.77
CA GLN A 196 1.46 23.37 -0.37
C GLN A 196 0.83 23.90 -1.65
N VAL A 197 -0.44 23.57 -1.90
CA VAL A 197 -1.15 23.97 -3.12
C VAL A 197 -1.73 25.38 -3.03
N PHE A 198 -2.41 25.72 -1.93
CA PHE A 198 -3.24 26.93 -1.86
C PHE A 198 -2.63 28.09 -1.08
N ASN A 199 -1.65 27.86 -0.21
CA ASN A 199 -1.01 28.94 0.52
C ASN A 199 0.06 29.61 -0.37
N PRO A 200 -0.10 30.90 -0.74
CA PRO A 200 0.88 31.60 -1.57
C PRO A 200 2.24 31.78 -0.87
N ALA A 201 2.26 31.81 0.47
CA ALA A 201 3.48 31.94 1.26
C ALA A 201 4.11 30.59 1.64
N PHE A 202 3.62 29.47 1.11
CA PHE A 202 4.13 28.15 1.51
C PHE A 202 5.63 27.97 1.21
N GLY A 203 6.17 28.65 0.19
CA GLY A 203 7.61 28.63 -0.07
C GLY A 203 8.46 29.13 1.11
N GLN A 204 7.96 30.10 1.87
CA GLN A 204 8.61 30.59 3.09
C GLN A 204 8.48 29.57 4.23
N THR A 205 7.33 28.91 4.33
CA THR A 205 7.09 27.82 5.29
C THR A 205 8.04 26.65 5.03
N TRP A 206 8.21 26.25 3.77
CA TRP A 206 9.14 25.22 3.37
C TRP A 206 10.60 25.61 3.64
N ALA A 207 10.99 26.85 3.34
CA ALA A 207 12.33 27.36 3.67
C ALA A 207 12.62 27.32 5.18
N ALA A 208 11.65 27.70 6.02
CA ALA A 208 11.76 27.61 7.46
C ALA A 208 11.89 26.15 7.95
N TYR A 209 11.15 25.22 7.35
CA TYR A 209 11.29 23.79 7.62
C TYR A 209 12.69 23.27 7.23
N LEU A 210 13.22 23.64 6.07
CA LEU A 210 14.58 23.27 5.67
C LEU A 210 15.65 23.85 6.62
N GLU A 211 15.48 25.09 7.08
CA GLU A 211 16.36 25.70 8.08
C GLU A 211 16.32 24.91 9.40
N HIS A 212 15.13 24.58 9.90
CA HIS A 212 14.96 23.76 11.09
C HIS A 212 15.67 22.39 10.94
N ARG A 213 15.44 21.68 9.83
CA ARG A 213 16.09 20.39 9.55
C ARG A 213 17.61 20.50 9.41
N SER A 214 18.12 21.62 8.91
CA SER A 214 19.56 21.87 8.82
C SER A 214 20.19 22.09 10.20
N ARG A 215 19.50 22.77 11.11
CA ARG A 215 19.94 23.01 12.49
C ARG A 215 19.75 21.80 13.41
N HIS A 216 18.81 20.93 13.09
CA HIS A 216 18.46 19.75 13.88
C HIS A 216 18.49 18.49 13.01
N PRO A 217 19.67 18.10 12.47
CA PRO A 217 19.77 16.90 11.65
C PRO A 217 19.64 15.64 12.53
N ALA A 218 19.18 14.54 11.92
CA ALA A 218 19.14 13.25 12.60
C ALA A 218 20.56 12.74 12.97
N HIS A 219 21.57 13.11 12.17
CA HIS A 219 22.96 12.73 12.36
C HIS A 219 23.89 13.92 12.05
N GLY A 220 24.95 14.06 12.84
CA GLY A 220 25.97 15.11 12.65
C GLY A 220 25.60 16.48 13.25
N PRO A 221 26.42 17.50 13.01
CA PRO A 221 26.22 18.83 13.60
C PRO A 221 25.10 19.62 12.90
N GLY A 222 24.35 20.36 13.72
CA GLY A 222 23.41 21.38 13.28
C GLY A 222 24.12 22.60 12.72
N LEU A 223 23.67 23.10 11.57
CA LEU A 223 24.25 24.26 10.90
C LEU A 223 23.13 25.14 10.31
N PRO A 224 23.34 26.46 10.17
CA PRO A 224 22.47 27.29 9.33
C PRO A 224 22.33 26.70 7.91
N LEU A 225 21.15 26.78 7.29
CA LEU A 225 20.92 26.19 5.96
C LEU A 225 21.83 26.80 4.91
N THR A 226 22.12 28.10 5.02
CA THR A 226 23.04 28.81 4.12
C THR A 226 24.45 28.23 4.19
N ALA A 227 24.96 27.96 5.38
CA ALA A 227 26.27 27.32 5.57
C ALA A 227 26.28 25.89 5.01
N ARG A 228 25.21 25.12 5.27
CA ARG A 228 25.07 23.76 4.73
C ARG A 228 24.99 23.75 3.20
N LEU A 229 24.27 24.71 2.62
CA LEU A 229 24.15 24.87 1.17
C LEU A 229 25.49 25.23 0.53
N ALA A 230 26.23 26.17 1.11
CA ALA A 230 27.55 26.57 0.63
C ALA A 230 28.54 25.38 0.61
N GLN A 231 28.49 24.49 1.60
CA GLN A 231 29.32 23.28 1.63
C GLN A 231 29.02 22.31 0.48
N VAL A 232 27.79 22.28 -0.04
CA VAL A 232 27.37 21.30 -1.05
C VAL A 232 27.43 21.87 -2.47
N THR A 233 27.10 23.15 -2.64
CA THR A 233 26.93 23.76 -3.98
C THR A 233 27.77 25.01 -4.22
N GLY A 234 28.54 25.48 -3.24
CA GLY A 234 29.19 26.79 -3.32
C GLY A 234 28.24 27.98 -3.14
N GLY A 235 26.92 27.75 -3.02
CA GLY A 235 25.90 28.78 -2.79
C GLY A 235 25.10 29.21 -4.02
N ASP A 236 25.38 28.64 -5.20
CA ASP A 236 24.81 29.10 -6.48
C ASP A 236 23.39 28.60 -6.77
N LEU A 237 22.87 27.69 -5.94
CA LEU A 237 21.54 27.09 -6.10
C LEU A 237 20.68 27.34 -4.87
N PRO A 238 19.37 27.60 -5.02
CA PRO A 238 18.50 27.74 -3.87
C PRO A 238 18.32 26.40 -3.13
N ALA A 239 18.23 26.45 -1.81
CA ALA A 239 18.20 25.25 -0.95
C ALA A 239 17.11 24.24 -1.33
N HIS A 240 15.93 24.71 -1.72
CA HIS A 240 14.80 23.86 -2.09
C HIS A 240 15.05 23.01 -3.35
N ARG A 241 16.02 23.39 -4.21
CA ARG A 241 16.44 22.57 -5.36
C ARG A 241 17.43 21.47 -4.99
N VAL A 242 18.13 21.62 -3.88
CA VAL A 242 19.21 20.73 -3.44
C VAL A 242 18.71 19.74 -2.39
N PHE A 243 17.96 20.23 -1.40
CA PHE A 243 17.52 19.44 -0.26
C PHE A 243 16.04 19.07 -0.37
N HIS A 244 15.79 17.76 -0.46
CA HIS A 244 14.46 17.16 -0.50
C HIS A 244 14.28 16.13 0.62
N PRO A 245 14.32 16.55 1.90
CA PRO A 245 14.21 15.61 3.01
C PRO A 245 12.85 14.94 3.02
N ALA A 246 12.82 13.64 3.32
CA ALA A 246 11.56 12.94 3.56
C ALA A 246 10.87 13.53 4.80
N VAL A 247 9.65 14.05 4.61
CA VAL A 247 8.85 14.64 5.68
C VAL A 247 8.33 13.55 6.61
N ASP A 248 8.38 13.81 7.93
CA ASP A 248 7.82 12.95 8.96
C ASP A 248 6.60 13.63 9.60
N LEU A 249 5.39 13.23 9.22
CA LEU A 249 4.18 13.82 9.77
C LEU A 249 3.81 13.24 11.15
N ARG A 250 4.58 12.27 11.66
CA ARG A 250 4.43 11.77 13.04
C ARG A 250 5.12 12.68 14.06
N ASP A 251 6.06 13.50 13.59
CA ASP A 251 6.79 14.46 14.41
C ASP A 251 5.99 15.76 14.54
N GLU A 252 5.60 16.09 15.77
CA GLU A 252 4.79 17.26 16.07
C GLU A 252 5.49 18.57 15.67
N ALA A 253 6.81 18.67 15.86
CA ALA A 253 7.56 19.87 15.47
C ALA A 253 7.53 20.09 13.95
N THR A 254 7.68 19.02 13.16
CA THR A 254 7.53 19.05 11.70
C THR A 254 6.12 19.51 11.30
N VAL A 255 5.07 18.95 11.92
CA VAL A 255 3.68 19.30 11.60
C VAL A 255 3.38 20.76 11.96
N THR A 256 3.81 21.23 13.13
CA THR A 256 3.63 22.63 13.56
C THR A 256 4.29 23.61 12.59
N LEU A 257 5.49 23.30 12.10
CA LEU A 257 6.16 24.14 11.12
C LEU A 257 5.43 24.16 9.78
N LEU A 258 5.09 22.99 9.24
CA LEU A 258 4.46 22.89 7.91
C LEU A 258 3.02 23.43 7.88
N LEU A 259 2.34 23.47 9.03
CA LEU A 259 0.98 24.00 9.15
C LEU A 259 0.92 25.34 9.90
N ALA A 260 2.05 26.03 10.06
CA ALA A 260 2.14 27.28 10.84
C ALA A 260 1.17 28.38 10.36
N ASN A 261 0.83 28.37 9.06
CA ASN A 261 -0.06 29.34 8.43
C ASN A 261 -1.48 28.80 8.16
N GLU A 262 -1.81 27.61 8.68
CA GLU A 262 -3.12 27.00 8.44
C GLU A 262 -4.24 27.72 9.21
N THR A 263 -5.27 28.14 8.48
CA THR A 263 -6.43 28.81 9.07
C THR A 263 -7.58 27.83 9.38
N PRO A 264 -8.55 28.21 10.23
CA PRO A 264 -9.78 27.43 10.40
C PRO A 264 -10.54 27.22 9.07
N ARG A 265 -10.52 28.21 8.17
CA ARG A 265 -11.16 28.12 6.86
C ARG A 265 -10.50 27.05 5.97
N ASP A 266 -9.17 26.95 6.03
CA ASP A 266 -8.43 25.92 5.30
C ASP A 266 -8.83 24.52 5.79
N ARG A 267 -8.89 24.33 7.12
CA ARG A 267 -9.33 23.06 7.74
C ARG A 267 -10.73 22.64 7.29
N HIS A 268 -11.68 23.58 7.25
CA HIS A 268 -13.03 23.30 6.73
C HIS A 268 -13.02 22.97 5.23
N THR A 269 -12.18 23.64 4.44
CA THR A 269 -12.05 23.34 3.01
C THR A 269 -11.44 21.95 2.78
N VAL A 270 -10.43 21.57 3.57
CA VAL A 270 -9.84 20.22 3.53
C VAL A 270 -10.89 19.16 3.85
N ALA A 271 -11.74 19.38 4.87
CA ALA A 271 -12.85 18.49 5.20
C ALA A 271 -13.80 18.32 4.01
N ARG A 272 -14.26 19.43 3.42
CA ARG A 272 -15.14 19.43 2.25
C ARG A 272 -14.52 18.70 1.05
N TYR A 273 -13.23 18.90 0.80
CA TYR A 273 -12.53 18.24 -0.30
C TYR A 273 -12.39 16.73 -0.07
N ALA A 274 -12.16 16.30 1.17
CA ALA A 274 -12.16 14.89 1.56
C ALA A 274 -13.55 14.24 1.35
N GLU A 275 -14.63 14.96 1.70
CA GLU A 275 -16.01 14.51 1.44
C GLU A 275 -16.32 14.38 -0.04
N ALA A 276 -15.91 15.37 -0.85
CA ALA A 276 -16.07 15.33 -2.30
C ALA A 276 -15.31 14.13 -2.93
N LEU A 277 -14.10 13.86 -2.47
CA LEU A 277 -13.33 12.69 -2.89
C LEU A 277 -14.01 11.38 -2.49
N ALA A 278 -14.54 11.30 -1.27
CA ALA A 278 -15.28 10.12 -0.80
C ALA A 278 -16.58 9.91 -1.60
N LEU A 279 -17.29 10.98 -1.94
CA LEU A 279 -18.48 10.93 -2.79
C LEU A 279 -18.13 10.44 -4.21
N ALA A 280 -17.05 10.95 -4.81
CA ALA A 280 -16.57 10.50 -6.12
C ALA A 280 -16.27 8.98 -6.13
N ARG A 281 -15.60 8.47 -5.09
CA ARG A 281 -15.33 7.03 -4.93
C ARG A 281 -16.60 6.18 -4.81
N ARG A 282 -17.63 6.67 -4.12
CA ARG A 282 -18.90 5.95 -3.95
C ARG A 282 -19.75 5.97 -5.22
N THR A 283 -19.74 7.07 -5.96
CA THR A 283 -20.64 7.29 -7.11
C THR A 283 -20.09 6.78 -8.43
N ARG A 284 -18.77 6.50 -8.51
CA ARG A 284 -18.09 6.08 -9.74
C ARG A 284 -17.34 4.78 -9.48
N PRO A 285 -17.91 3.61 -9.81
CA PRO A 285 -17.23 2.33 -9.66
C PRO A 285 -15.85 2.33 -10.33
N GLY A 286 -14.83 1.84 -9.64
CA GLY A 286 -13.44 1.83 -10.13
C GLY A 286 -12.72 3.18 -10.06
N PHE A 287 -13.35 4.25 -9.57
CA PHE A 287 -12.67 5.54 -9.40
C PHE A 287 -11.61 5.46 -8.30
N SER A 288 -10.39 5.83 -8.67
CA SER A 288 -9.28 6.04 -7.75
C SER A 288 -8.69 7.44 -7.96
N VAL A 289 -7.82 7.89 -7.05
CA VAL A 289 -7.17 9.20 -7.19
C VAL A 289 -6.26 9.22 -8.42
N GLU A 290 -5.67 8.08 -8.75
CA GLU A 290 -4.80 7.86 -9.91
C GLU A 290 -5.54 8.09 -11.23
N ALA A 291 -6.86 7.88 -11.27
CA ALA A 291 -7.71 8.14 -12.43
C ALA A 291 -7.95 9.64 -12.71
N VAL A 292 -7.61 10.53 -11.77
CA VAL A 292 -7.66 11.99 -12.01
C VAL A 292 -6.57 12.36 -13.01
N ARG A 293 -6.97 13.02 -14.10
CA ARG A 293 -6.06 13.39 -15.20
C ARG A 293 -4.91 14.31 -14.75
N ASP A 294 -3.70 13.95 -15.14
CA ASP A 294 -2.48 14.72 -14.87
C ASP A 294 -2.54 16.11 -15.49
N ASP A 295 -3.00 16.23 -16.74
CA ASP A 295 -3.07 17.50 -17.46
C ASP A 295 -4.10 18.47 -16.86
N LEU A 296 -5.20 17.94 -16.32
CA LEU A 296 -6.18 18.74 -15.58
C LEU A 296 -5.56 19.28 -14.30
N THR A 297 -4.93 18.39 -13.52
CA THR A 297 -4.30 18.74 -12.24
C THR A 297 -3.18 19.77 -12.45
N ARG A 298 -2.33 19.57 -13.47
CA ARG A 298 -1.25 20.50 -13.83
C ARG A 298 -1.79 21.88 -14.20
N ARG A 299 -2.87 21.94 -15.00
CA ARG A 299 -3.51 23.22 -15.36
C ARG A 299 -4.05 23.96 -14.15
N VAL A 300 -4.69 23.26 -13.23
CA VAL A 300 -5.18 23.84 -11.96
C VAL A 300 -4.03 24.43 -11.16
N LEU A 301 -2.90 23.70 -11.03
CA LEU A 301 -1.73 24.21 -10.30
C LEU A 301 -1.09 25.43 -10.98
N LEU A 302 -0.96 25.44 -12.31
CA LEU A 302 -0.45 26.59 -13.06
C LEU A 302 -1.35 27.83 -12.88
N GLU A 303 -2.67 27.64 -12.91
CA GLU A 303 -3.66 28.70 -12.67
C GLU A 303 -3.55 29.26 -11.24
N LEU A 304 -3.51 28.37 -10.24
CA LEU A 304 -3.45 28.76 -8.83
C LEU A 304 -2.14 29.48 -8.47
N TRP A 305 -1.01 29.02 -9.00
CA TRP A 305 0.31 29.58 -8.70
C TRP A 305 0.68 30.74 -9.62
N GLN A 306 -0.14 31.03 -10.64
CA GLN A 306 0.10 32.09 -11.64
C GLN A 306 1.51 32.01 -12.23
N CYS A 307 2.03 30.80 -12.45
CA CYS A 307 3.39 30.58 -12.92
C CYS A 307 3.43 30.04 -14.36
N LEU A 308 4.47 30.42 -15.10
CA LEU A 308 4.67 29.94 -16.45
C LEU A 308 5.06 28.45 -16.46
N PRO A 309 4.68 27.68 -17.50
CA PRO A 309 4.99 26.24 -17.58
C PRO A 309 6.47 25.89 -17.39
N GLU A 310 7.39 26.77 -17.81
CA GLU A 310 8.84 26.60 -17.71
C GLU A 310 9.37 26.82 -16.29
N ARG A 311 8.60 27.53 -15.45
CA ARG A 311 8.90 27.77 -14.03
C ARG A 311 8.19 26.79 -13.11
N PHE A 312 7.33 25.92 -13.64
CA PHE A 312 6.50 25.01 -12.85
C PHE A 312 7.34 24.15 -11.89
N ASP A 313 8.40 23.49 -12.37
CA ASP A 313 9.23 22.65 -11.49
C ASP A 313 9.92 23.46 -10.39
N ALA A 314 10.35 24.69 -10.69
CA ALA A 314 10.93 25.59 -9.70
C ALA A 314 9.93 25.92 -8.58
N GLU A 315 8.70 26.27 -8.96
CA GLU A 315 7.61 26.55 -8.02
C GLU A 315 7.24 25.32 -7.19
N THR A 316 7.21 24.13 -7.80
CA THR A 316 6.90 22.87 -7.10
C THR A 316 7.96 22.54 -6.05
N SER A 317 9.23 22.75 -6.41
CA SER A 317 10.37 22.50 -5.54
C SER A 317 10.40 23.51 -4.38
N ALA A 318 10.10 24.79 -4.65
CA ALA A 318 9.96 25.81 -3.62
C ALA A 318 8.85 25.49 -2.60
N ARG A 319 7.81 24.75 -3.01
CA ARG A 319 6.71 24.28 -2.16
C ARG A 319 6.96 22.92 -1.50
N GLY A 320 8.15 22.34 -1.65
CA GLY A 320 8.51 21.05 -1.05
C GLY A 320 7.88 19.82 -1.73
N LEU A 321 7.43 19.96 -2.98
CA LEU A 321 6.84 18.86 -3.76
C LEU A 321 7.86 18.17 -4.67
N VAL A 322 9.14 18.56 -4.61
CA VAL A 322 10.29 17.98 -5.36
C VAL A 322 10.25 18.22 -6.88
N SER A 323 9.16 17.86 -7.55
CA SER A 323 8.99 18.01 -9.00
C SER A 323 7.53 18.21 -9.40
N GLY A 324 7.30 18.66 -10.64
CA GLY A 324 5.96 18.83 -11.20
C GLY A 324 5.14 17.54 -11.22
N ALA A 325 5.77 16.39 -11.50
CA ALA A 325 5.09 15.09 -11.46
C ALA A 325 4.62 14.74 -10.04
N ARG A 326 5.45 15.00 -9.03
CA ARG A 326 5.10 14.77 -7.62
C ARG A 326 4.04 15.76 -7.12
N ALA A 327 4.10 17.02 -7.56
CA ALA A 327 3.08 18.02 -7.25
C ALA A 327 1.71 17.64 -7.82
N VAL A 328 1.68 17.18 -9.07
CA VAL A 328 0.46 16.65 -9.71
C VAL A 328 -0.08 15.46 -8.91
N GLU A 329 0.75 14.44 -8.65
CA GLU A 329 0.33 13.27 -7.87
C GLU A 329 -0.22 13.63 -6.48
N ALA A 330 0.44 14.56 -5.78
CA ALA A 330 -0.03 15.02 -4.47
C ALA A 330 -1.38 15.72 -4.57
N ALA A 331 -1.55 16.63 -5.55
CA ALA A 331 -2.73 17.46 -5.71
C ALA A 331 -3.96 16.74 -6.26
N LYS A 332 -3.81 15.59 -6.95
CA LYS A 332 -4.94 14.81 -7.52
C LYS A 332 -6.05 14.55 -6.50
N ARG A 333 -5.70 14.33 -5.23
CA ARG A 333 -6.65 14.08 -4.14
C ARG A 333 -7.59 15.27 -3.85
N LEU A 334 -7.16 16.49 -4.18
CA LEU A 334 -7.91 17.73 -3.95
C LEU A 334 -8.83 18.08 -5.13
N ILE A 335 -8.56 17.53 -6.32
CA ILE A 335 -9.26 17.91 -7.56
C ILE A 335 -10.78 17.69 -7.53
N PRO A 336 -11.32 16.58 -6.97
CA PRO A 336 -12.78 16.45 -6.83
C PRO A 336 -13.41 17.61 -6.05
N GLY A 337 -12.75 18.07 -4.98
CA GLY A 337 -13.20 19.21 -4.19
C GLY A 337 -13.08 20.54 -4.94
N VAL A 338 -11.97 20.77 -5.65
CA VAL A 338 -11.78 21.97 -6.49
C VAL A 338 -12.86 22.07 -7.57
N LEU A 339 -13.20 20.94 -8.21
CA LEU A 339 -14.24 20.91 -9.24
C LEU A 339 -15.63 21.16 -8.65
N ALA A 340 -15.96 20.53 -7.53
CA ALA A 340 -17.23 20.77 -6.83
C ALA A 340 -17.39 22.25 -6.46
N GLU A 341 -16.34 22.87 -5.92
CA GLU A 341 -16.35 24.29 -5.58
C GLU A 341 -16.47 25.20 -6.82
N LYS A 342 -15.81 24.85 -7.94
CA LYS A 342 -15.98 25.60 -9.19
C LYS A 342 -17.44 25.50 -9.69
N SER A 343 -18.06 24.33 -9.64
CA SER A 343 -19.46 24.13 -10.02
C SER A 343 -20.43 24.93 -9.15
N GLU A 344 -20.29 24.89 -7.82
CA GLU A 344 -21.12 25.67 -6.89
C GLU A 344 -21.07 27.19 -7.18
N ARG A 345 -19.88 27.71 -7.49
CA ARG A 345 -19.70 29.13 -7.84
C ARG A 345 -20.36 29.49 -9.17
N THR A 346 -20.30 28.61 -10.17
CA THR A 346 -20.96 28.82 -11.47
C THR A 346 -22.49 28.80 -11.32
N GLU A 347 -23.03 27.86 -10.54
CA GLU A 347 -24.46 27.77 -10.26
C GLU A 347 -24.97 29.02 -9.51
N ALA A 348 -24.26 29.45 -8.47
CA ALA A 348 -24.60 30.68 -7.73
C ALA A 348 -24.56 31.94 -8.62
N ALA A 349 -23.62 32.02 -9.56
CA ALA A 349 -23.53 33.14 -10.51
C ALA A 349 -24.65 33.10 -11.58
N SER A 350 -25.16 31.91 -11.91
CA SER A 350 -26.27 31.73 -12.87
C SER A 350 -27.66 31.93 -12.25
N GLY A 351 -27.84 31.62 -10.96
CA GLY A 351 -29.11 31.82 -10.24
C GLY A 351 -29.33 33.25 -9.72
N ALA A 352 -28.32 34.12 -9.82
CA ALA A 352 -28.40 35.54 -9.45
C ALA A 352 -28.68 36.48 -10.64
N ARG A 353 -28.98 35.94 -11.84
CA ARG A 353 -29.38 36.67 -13.05
C ARG A 353 -30.87 36.48 -13.34
#